data_AF-S4VN18-F1
#
_entry.id   AF-S4VN18-F1
#
_cell.length_a   1.000
_cell.length_b   1.000
_cell.length_c   1.000
_cell.angle_alpha   90.00
_cell.angle_beta   90.00
_cell.angle_gamma   90.00
#
_symmetry.space_group_name_H-M   'P 1'
#
loop_
_entity.id
_entity.type
_entity.pdbx_description
1 polymer ?
#
loop_
_entity_poly.entity_id
_entity_poly.type
_entity_poly.pdbx_seq_one_letter_code
_entity_poly.pdbx_strand_id
1 'polypeptide(L)'
;MKESRYYNLLLMLILLVISCNLKSKESAAEVLLLAGTVDKDLSRAKRDDKQESIDVKFDNLLSTFKLQGEEVELVKYIRSAVTDSDVGIAGDKTYTDLEFYNLLVNLGDARLKGIIAAYLGPFKERKEAQLAIDNLNGTTLKRELQELQDWLKAEEDSYLSELRRVFNGTALDSVHDKAINSNYSGQFLKLKADAEGALKGKAVYEALIDYYEVIEDMRKVVINPDIGRAEGYKTYTNTEFYTLLGNLGKDKVKEIMEARSETSQILDEALIAIKGVTNAREKKNLSEKLTNFNSRYLLEIKKIFNESTPDAVYNSGISKSIYTDHFLNIKNEADAKSNP
;
A
#
# COMPACT_ATOMS: atom_id res chain seq x y z
N MET A 1 23.31 -10.47 -28.03
CA MET A 1 24.60 -10.47 -27.29
C MET A 1 24.64 -9.50 -26.09
N LYS A 2 23.49 -9.10 -25.52
CA LYS A 2 23.41 -8.28 -24.29
C LYS A 2 22.87 -9.06 -23.07
N GLU A 3 22.15 -10.16 -23.28
CA GLU A 3 21.56 -10.94 -22.18
C GLU A 3 22.56 -11.85 -21.46
N SER A 4 23.55 -12.41 -22.15
CA SER A 4 24.60 -13.25 -21.53
C SER A 4 25.49 -12.49 -20.53
N ARG A 5 25.58 -11.15 -20.64
CA ARG A 5 26.36 -10.33 -19.71
C ARG A 5 25.68 -10.14 -18.36
N TYR A 6 24.34 -10.14 -18.32
CA TYR A 6 23.58 -10.00 -17.07
C TYR A 6 23.62 -11.28 -16.23
N TYR A 7 23.54 -12.46 -16.86
CA TYR A 7 23.67 -13.73 -16.15
C TYR A 7 25.06 -13.93 -15.54
N ASN A 8 26.13 -13.53 -16.24
CA ASN A 8 27.49 -13.61 -15.69
C ASN A 8 27.74 -12.60 -14.55
N LEU A 9 27.12 -11.42 -14.59
CA LEU A 9 27.19 -10.46 -13.47
C LEU A 9 26.42 -10.95 -12.25
N LEU A 10 25.25 -11.55 -12.46
CA LEU A 10 24.40 -12.10 -11.40
C LEU A 10 25.07 -13.31 -10.72
N LEU A 11 25.74 -14.18 -11.49
CA LEU A 11 26.46 -15.34 -10.96
C LEU A 11 27.68 -14.95 -10.09
N MET A 12 28.39 -13.88 -10.46
CA MET A 12 29.53 -13.35 -9.69
C MET A 12 29.09 -12.73 -8.35
N LEU A 13 27.92 -12.07 -8.32
CA LEU A 13 27.35 -11.51 -7.09
C LEU A 13 26.90 -12.59 -6.10
N ILE A 14 26.36 -13.71 -6.58
CA ILE A 14 25.94 -14.84 -5.73
C ILE A 14 27.15 -15.54 -5.10
N LEU A 15 28.26 -15.68 -5.83
CA LEU A 15 29.50 -16.29 -5.29
C LEU A 15 30.19 -15.40 -4.25
N LEU A 16 30.06 -14.07 -4.35
CA LEU A 16 30.58 -13.12 -3.37
C LEU A 16 29.87 -13.21 -2.01
N VAL A 17 28.57 -13.49 -1.99
CA VAL A 17 27.78 -13.61 -0.75
C VAL A 17 28.09 -14.92 0.00
N ILE A 18 28.40 -16.01 -0.72
CA ILE A 18 28.78 -17.29 -0.10
C ILE A 18 30.18 -17.23 0.52
N SER A 19 31.09 -16.41 -0.04
CA SER A 19 32.47 -16.26 0.47
C SER A 19 32.57 -15.41 1.74
N CYS A 20 31.52 -14.64 2.08
CA CYS A 20 31.52 -13.80 3.29
C CYS A 20 31.08 -14.53 4.57
N ASN A 21 30.60 -15.78 4.49
CA ASN A 21 30.00 -16.47 5.65
C ASN A 21 30.82 -17.65 6.20
N LEU A 22 32.10 -17.79 5.81
CA LEU A 22 32.98 -18.87 6.23
C LEU A 22 34.34 -18.34 6.73
N LYS A 23 34.36 -17.84 7.97
CA LYS A 23 35.55 -17.77 8.86
C LYS A 23 35.09 -17.46 10.30
N SER A 24 34.76 -18.50 11.07
CA SER A 24 35.63 -19.27 11.99
C SER A 24 35.70 -18.66 13.40
N LYS A 25 34.96 -19.29 14.32
CA LYS A 25 35.22 -19.30 15.77
C LYS A 25 36.17 -20.46 16.09
N GLU A 26 36.85 -20.34 17.25
CA GLU A 26 37.90 -21.19 17.87
C GLU A 26 39.33 -20.87 17.42
N SER A 27 40.35 -20.74 18.28
CA SER A 27 40.55 -21.08 19.71
C SER A 27 41.77 -20.32 20.24
N ALA A 28 41.90 -20.12 21.57
CA ALA A 28 43.06 -20.57 22.37
C ALA A 28 43.08 -19.88 23.75
N ALA A 29 43.22 -20.71 24.78
CA ALA A 29 43.53 -20.32 26.13
C ALA A 29 45.03 -20.03 26.28
N GLU A 30 45.41 -19.04 27.10
CA GLU A 30 46.70 -19.04 27.79
C GLU A 30 46.64 -18.25 29.10
N VAL A 31 46.61 -19.02 30.18
CA VAL A 31 47.24 -18.88 31.50
C VAL A 31 47.90 -17.52 31.84
N LEU A 32 47.43 -16.92 32.94
CA LEU A 32 48.35 -16.35 33.94
C LEU A 32 47.79 -16.51 35.35
N LEU A 33 48.41 -17.43 36.08
CA LEU A 33 48.32 -17.60 37.53
C LEU A 33 48.98 -16.40 38.21
N LEU A 34 48.35 -15.87 39.26
CA LEU A 34 49.04 -15.50 40.50
C LEU A 34 48.06 -15.52 41.67
N ALA A 35 48.46 -16.24 42.71
CA ALA A 35 47.69 -16.63 43.88
C ALA A 35 47.51 -15.49 44.90
N GLY A 36 46.48 -15.63 45.75
CA GLY A 36 46.34 -14.85 46.98
C GLY A 36 44.96 -14.99 47.64
N THR A 37 44.77 -16.03 48.45
CA THR A 37 43.63 -16.24 49.34
C THR A 37 43.74 -15.40 50.61
N VAL A 38 42.69 -14.68 51.05
CA VAL A 38 42.33 -14.47 52.47
C VAL A 38 40.82 -14.15 52.58
N ASP A 39 40.10 -14.97 53.36
CA ASP A 39 38.73 -14.76 53.86
C ASP A 39 38.62 -13.56 54.79
N LYS A 40 37.56 -12.75 54.65
CA LYS A 40 36.78 -12.22 55.79
C LYS A 40 35.50 -11.52 55.34
N ASP A 41 34.39 -12.25 55.49
CA ASP A 41 33.20 -11.81 56.21
C ASP A 41 32.96 -10.28 56.29
N LEU A 42 32.11 -9.77 55.41
CA LEU A 42 31.36 -8.53 55.65
C LEU A 42 29.98 -8.66 55.01
N SER A 43 29.09 -9.35 55.72
CA SER A 43 27.65 -9.19 55.59
C SER A 43 27.28 -7.71 55.76
N ARG A 44 26.78 -7.07 54.70
CA ARG A 44 26.01 -5.83 54.82
C ARG A 44 24.88 -5.81 53.80
N ALA A 45 23.73 -6.29 54.25
CA ALA A 45 22.38 -5.97 53.79
C ALA A 45 22.22 -5.70 52.28
N LYS A 46 21.85 -6.74 51.53
CA LYS A 46 21.01 -6.55 50.35
C LYS A 46 19.70 -5.95 50.83
N ARG A 47 19.56 -4.64 50.72
CA ARG A 47 18.22 -4.04 50.60
C ARG A 47 17.67 -4.56 49.29
N ASP A 48 16.63 -5.38 49.37
CA ASP A 48 15.71 -5.57 48.25
C ASP A 48 14.94 -4.25 48.05
N ASP A 49 15.63 -3.20 47.60
CA ASP A 49 14.97 -2.15 46.82
C ASP A 49 14.75 -2.76 45.45
N LYS A 50 13.62 -3.47 45.32
CA LYS A 50 13.14 -3.91 44.02
C LYS A 50 12.69 -2.65 43.29
N GLN A 51 13.66 -1.94 42.70
CA GLN A 51 13.44 -0.72 41.95
C GLN A 51 12.35 -1.01 40.92
N GLU A 52 11.19 -0.39 41.13
CA GLU A 52 10.03 -0.56 40.27
C GLU A 52 10.41 -0.16 38.84
N SER A 53 10.16 -1.04 37.87
CA SER A 53 10.50 -0.79 36.48
C SER A 53 9.69 0.41 35.95
N ILE A 54 10.25 1.09 34.95
CA ILE A 54 9.59 2.26 34.36
C ILE A 54 8.21 1.92 33.80
N ASP A 55 8.02 0.71 33.26
CA ASP A 55 6.75 0.25 32.73
C ASP A 55 5.68 0.11 33.81
N VAL A 56 6.02 -0.42 34.98
CA VAL A 56 5.09 -0.50 36.11
C VAL A 56 4.70 0.91 36.59
N LYS A 57 5.66 1.85 36.61
CA LYS A 57 5.37 3.25 36.94
C LYS A 57 4.41 3.90 35.95
N PHE A 58 4.59 3.66 34.65
CA PHE A 58 3.65 4.11 33.62
C PHE A 58 2.26 3.53 33.84
N ASP A 59 2.13 2.21 33.97
CA ASP A 59 0.81 1.57 34.14
C ASP A 59 0.10 2.08 35.40
N ASN A 60 0.83 2.29 36.51
CA ASN A 60 0.30 2.89 37.74
C ASN A 60 -0.18 4.34 37.52
N LEU A 61 0.56 5.15 36.77
CA LEU A 61 0.18 6.52 36.46
C LEU A 61 -1.10 6.57 35.61
N LEU A 62 -1.17 5.77 34.54
CA LEU A 62 -2.34 5.72 33.67
C LEU A 62 -3.59 5.23 34.42
N SER A 63 -3.42 4.25 35.33
CA SER A 63 -4.47 3.78 36.24
C SER A 63 -4.92 4.87 37.22
N THR A 64 -3.98 5.63 37.79
CA THR A 64 -4.26 6.76 38.69
C THR A 64 -5.09 7.84 37.98
N PHE A 65 -4.80 8.10 36.71
CA PHE A 65 -5.58 9.02 35.85
C PHE A 65 -6.88 8.40 35.31
N LYS A 66 -7.12 7.13 35.61
CA LYS A 66 -8.30 6.34 35.20
C LYS A 66 -8.45 6.24 33.68
N LEU A 67 -7.34 6.22 32.96
CA LEU A 67 -7.33 5.98 31.52
C LEU A 67 -7.61 4.50 31.23
N GLN A 68 -8.39 4.21 30.19
CA GLN A 68 -8.79 2.84 29.86
C GLN A 68 -8.82 2.57 28.36
N GLY A 69 -8.71 1.29 27.98
CA GLY A 69 -8.83 0.84 26.59
C GLY A 69 -7.92 1.62 25.64
N GLU A 70 -8.53 2.24 24.62
CA GLU A 70 -7.82 2.94 23.57
C GLU A 70 -7.08 4.20 24.04
N GLU A 71 -7.45 4.79 25.18
CA GLU A 71 -6.69 5.91 25.76
C GLU A 71 -5.31 5.44 26.23
N VAL A 72 -5.25 4.27 26.86
CA VAL A 72 -3.99 3.66 27.32
C VAL A 72 -3.14 3.27 26.11
N GLU A 73 -3.75 2.66 25.09
CA GLU A 73 -3.07 2.31 23.85
C GLU A 73 -2.48 3.55 23.15
N LEU A 74 -3.25 4.64 23.07
CA LEU A 74 -2.79 5.90 22.50
C LEU A 74 -1.60 6.47 23.27
N VAL A 75 -1.64 6.50 24.61
CA VAL A 75 -0.50 7.02 25.39
C VAL A 75 0.75 6.16 25.19
N LYS A 76 0.61 4.84 25.09
CA LYS A 76 1.72 3.93 24.77
C LYS A 76 2.25 4.18 23.34
N TYR A 77 1.37 4.47 22.39
CA TYR A 77 1.75 4.84 21.02
C TYR A 77 2.49 6.17 20.96
N ILE A 78 2.03 7.19 21.68
CA ILE A 78 2.73 8.47 21.83
C ILE A 78 4.11 8.24 22.45
N ARG A 79 4.21 7.42 23.52
CA ARG A 79 5.48 7.04 24.12
C ARG A 79 6.45 6.52 23.07
N SER A 80 6.04 5.53 22.26
CA SER A 80 6.91 4.99 21.20
C SER A 80 7.36 6.07 20.20
N ALA A 81 6.49 7.00 19.82
CA ALA A 81 6.85 8.07 18.89
C ALA A 81 7.87 9.06 19.47
N VAL A 82 7.75 9.41 20.76
CA VAL A 82 8.59 10.43 21.41
C VAL A 82 9.88 9.89 22.01
N THR A 83 10.01 8.57 22.15
CA THR A 83 11.22 7.93 22.65
C THR A 83 12.08 7.27 21.56
N ASP A 84 11.54 7.07 20.36
CA ASP A 84 12.28 6.53 19.23
C ASP A 84 13.17 7.61 18.59
N SER A 85 14.46 7.34 18.38
CA SER A 85 15.37 8.29 17.74
C SER A 85 15.17 8.41 16.22
N ASP A 86 14.53 7.41 15.61
CA ASP A 86 14.34 7.33 14.17
C ASP A 86 13.04 8.01 13.71
N VAL A 87 12.21 8.46 14.66
CA VAL A 87 10.95 9.18 14.43
C VAL A 87 11.15 10.69 14.50
N GLY A 88 10.54 11.42 13.56
CA GLY A 88 10.57 12.88 13.47
C GLY A 88 11.70 13.39 12.57
N ILE A 89 12.07 14.67 12.74
CA ILE A 89 13.16 15.29 11.98
C ILE A 89 14.38 15.60 12.87
N ALA A 90 15.54 15.78 12.23
CA ALA A 90 16.75 16.17 12.92
C ALA A 90 16.54 17.45 13.75
N GLY A 91 16.75 17.36 15.06
CA GLY A 91 16.54 18.45 16.01
C GLY A 91 15.30 18.30 16.88
N ASP A 92 14.42 17.33 16.62
CA ASP A 92 13.32 16.98 17.53
C ASP A 92 13.84 16.29 18.80
N LYS A 93 13.25 16.62 19.95
CA LYS A 93 13.66 16.03 21.23
C LYS A 93 13.42 14.51 21.30
N THR A 94 14.51 13.76 21.29
CA THR A 94 14.87 12.54 22.06
C THR A 94 14.34 12.37 23.49
N TYR A 95 13.11 11.92 23.78
CA TYR A 95 12.79 11.58 25.19
C TYR A 95 13.36 10.21 25.58
N THR A 96 13.94 10.11 26.76
CA THR A 96 14.03 8.82 27.45
C THR A 96 12.67 8.47 28.08
N ASP A 97 12.43 7.19 28.36
CA ASP A 97 11.21 6.76 29.05
C ASP A 97 10.98 7.48 30.39
N LEU A 98 12.06 7.73 31.14
CA LEU A 98 11.98 8.45 32.41
C LEU A 98 11.62 9.93 32.22
N GLU A 99 12.17 10.59 31.19
CA GLU A 99 11.81 11.97 30.88
C GLU A 99 10.36 12.09 30.41
N PHE A 100 9.90 11.16 29.56
CA PHE A 100 8.50 11.13 29.12
C PHE A 100 7.55 10.86 30.31
N TYR A 101 7.89 9.91 31.18
CA TYR A 101 7.14 9.65 32.41
C TYR A 101 7.01 10.92 33.27
N ASN A 102 8.13 11.59 33.54
CA ASN A 102 8.14 12.82 34.33
C ASN A 102 7.35 13.94 33.66
N LEU A 103 7.36 14.02 32.32
CA LEU A 103 6.50 14.94 31.58
C LEU A 103 5.02 14.66 31.84
N LEU A 104 4.58 13.40 31.77
CA LEU A 104 3.19 13.03 32.04
C LEU A 104 2.77 13.35 33.48
N VAL A 105 3.64 13.09 34.46
CA VAL A 105 3.41 13.46 35.87
C VAL A 105 3.21 14.98 36.00
N ASN A 106 4.06 15.77 35.34
CA ASN A 106 4.00 17.23 35.41
C ASN A 106 2.81 17.83 34.64
N LEU A 107 2.40 17.23 33.53
CA LEU A 107 1.17 17.60 32.82
C LEU A 107 -0.04 17.39 33.74
N GLY A 108 -0.07 16.27 34.45
CA GLY A 108 -1.20 15.86 35.27
C GLY A 108 -2.40 15.38 34.44
N ASP A 109 -3.40 14.85 35.15
CA ASP A 109 -4.57 14.18 34.56
C ASP A 109 -5.30 15.04 33.52
N ALA A 110 -5.70 16.26 33.91
CA ALA A 110 -6.54 17.13 33.08
C ALA A 110 -5.87 17.49 31.74
N ARG A 111 -4.58 17.83 31.77
CA ARG A 111 -3.82 18.21 30.56
C ARG A 111 -3.53 17.01 29.68
N LEU A 112 -3.19 15.86 30.25
CA LEU A 112 -2.99 14.64 29.47
C LEU A 112 -4.30 14.22 28.78
N LYS A 113 -5.44 14.30 29.45
CA LYS A 113 -6.75 14.03 28.83
C LYS A 113 -7.08 15.00 27.69
N GLY A 114 -6.68 16.26 27.79
CA GLY A 114 -6.77 17.22 26.68
C GLY A 114 -5.99 16.77 25.45
N ILE A 115 -4.76 16.29 25.65
CA ILE A 115 -3.93 15.74 24.56
C ILE A 115 -4.55 14.46 23.98
N ILE A 116 -5.02 13.55 24.82
CA ILE A 116 -5.71 12.32 24.39
C ILE A 116 -6.92 12.66 23.52
N ALA A 117 -7.74 13.64 23.93
CA ALA A 117 -8.91 14.06 23.16
C ALA A 117 -8.57 14.54 21.75
N ALA A 118 -7.43 15.23 21.57
CA ALA A 118 -6.97 15.71 20.26
C ALA A 118 -6.54 14.58 19.32
N TYR A 119 -5.98 13.49 19.85
CA TYR A 119 -5.33 12.45 19.06
C TYR A 119 -6.07 11.09 19.02
N LEU A 120 -7.08 10.91 19.86
CA LEU A 120 -7.83 9.65 19.91
C LEU A 120 -8.62 9.38 18.63
N GLY A 121 -9.17 10.42 17.98
CA GLY A 121 -9.86 10.28 16.69
C GLY A 121 -8.94 9.72 15.60
N PRO A 122 -7.86 10.43 15.22
CA PRO A 122 -6.89 9.95 14.23
C PRO A 122 -6.30 8.57 14.57
N PHE A 123 -6.07 8.28 15.86
CA PHE A 123 -5.58 6.98 16.29
C PHE A 123 -6.57 5.83 16.02
N LYS A 124 -7.88 6.04 16.27
CA LYS A 124 -8.90 5.05 15.92
C LYS A 124 -8.99 4.87 14.41
N GLU A 125 -9.01 5.96 13.66
CA GLU A 125 -9.05 5.93 12.19
C GLU A 125 -7.87 5.15 11.61
N ARG A 126 -6.65 5.33 12.16
CA ARG A 126 -5.47 4.54 11.82
C ARG A 126 -5.71 3.04 12.01
N LYS A 127 -6.23 2.63 13.17
CA LYS A 127 -6.50 1.22 13.47
C LYS A 127 -7.54 0.64 12.51
N GLU A 128 -8.57 1.41 12.18
CA GLU A 128 -9.61 0.98 11.23
C GLU A 128 -9.07 0.85 9.80
N ALA A 129 -8.21 1.76 9.36
CA ALA A 129 -7.55 1.69 8.05
C ALA A 129 -6.63 0.46 7.94
N GLN A 130 -5.83 0.20 8.98
CA GLN A 130 -4.99 -1.00 9.07
C GLN A 130 -5.85 -2.27 8.97
N LEU A 131 -6.95 -2.35 9.72
CA LEU A 131 -7.86 -3.50 9.67
C LEU A 131 -8.46 -3.71 8.28
N ALA A 132 -8.90 -2.62 7.62
CA ALA A 132 -9.45 -2.69 6.27
C ALA A 132 -8.41 -3.24 5.26
N ILE A 133 -7.15 -2.85 5.39
CA ILE A 133 -6.05 -3.35 4.55
C ILE A 133 -5.69 -4.79 4.90
N ASP A 134 -5.70 -5.18 6.18
CA ASP A 134 -5.42 -6.56 6.58
C ASP A 134 -6.47 -7.55 6.05
N ASN A 135 -7.72 -7.12 5.92
CA ASN A 135 -8.76 -7.91 5.27
C ASN A 135 -8.46 -8.17 3.77
N LEU A 136 -7.65 -7.34 3.12
CA LEU A 136 -7.15 -7.56 1.75
C LEU A 136 -5.92 -8.48 1.72
N ASN A 137 -5.13 -8.54 2.78
CA ASN A 137 -3.87 -9.30 2.84
C ASN A 137 -4.06 -10.82 2.77
N GLY A 138 -5.26 -11.32 3.12
CA GLY A 138 -5.64 -12.72 2.94
C GLY A 138 -5.99 -13.11 1.49
N THR A 139 -5.80 -12.21 0.53
CA THR A 139 -6.33 -12.37 -0.83
C THR A 139 -5.24 -12.47 -1.91
N THR A 140 -5.63 -12.97 -3.10
CA THR A 140 -4.76 -13.03 -4.29
C THR A 140 -4.33 -11.65 -4.82
N LEU A 141 -5.01 -10.58 -4.40
CA LEU A 141 -4.73 -9.21 -4.83
C LEU A 141 -3.66 -8.50 -4.01
N LYS A 142 -3.07 -9.15 -2.99
CA LYS A 142 -2.07 -8.53 -2.11
C LYS A 142 -0.97 -7.80 -2.88
N ARG A 143 -0.42 -8.43 -3.93
CA ARG A 143 0.63 -7.82 -4.78
C ARG A 143 0.12 -6.63 -5.59
N GLU A 144 -1.13 -6.67 -6.03
CA GLU A 144 -1.73 -5.64 -6.90
C GLU A 144 -2.16 -4.41 -6.10
N LEU A 145 -2.48 -4.59 -4.82
CA LEU A 145 -2.90 -3.57 -3.88
C LEU A 145 -1.80 -3.18 -2.89
N GLN A 146 -0.54 -3.47 -3.21
CA GLN A 146 0.62 -3.10 -2.38
C GLN A 146 0.69 -1.58 -2.13
N GLU A 147 0.21 -0.77 -3.09
CA GLU A 147 0.11 0.68 -2.96
C GLU A 147 -0.68 1.15 -1.73
N LEU A 148 -1.68 0.37 -1.26
CA LEU A 148 -2.43 0.70 -0.04
C LEU A 148 -1.58 0.50 1.22
N GLN A 149 -0.76 -0.55 1.26
CA GLN A 149 0.15 -0.79 2.38
C GLN A 149 1.25 0.27 2.42
N ASP A 150 1.79 0.63 1.25
CA ASP A 150 2.82 1.66 1.14
C ASP A 150 2.27 3.03 1.57
N TRP A 151 1.01 3.34 1.19
CA TRP A 151 0.33 4.55 1.65
C TRP A 151 0.02 4.51 3.16
N LEU A 152 -0.45 3.39 3.70
CA LEU A 152 -0.66 3.24 5.15
C LEU A 152 0.62 3.56 5.91
N LYS A 153 1.73 2.95 5.51
CA LYS A 153 3.02 3.17 6.15
C LYS A 153 3.45 4.63 6.09
N ALA A 154 3.33 5.28 4.94
CA ALA A 154 3.67 6.69 4.79
C ALA A 154 2.81 7.61 5.67
N GLU A 155 1.52 7.27 5.84
CA GLU A 155 0.62 8.01 6.70
C GLU A 155 0.91 7.76 8.19
N GLU A 156 1.26 6.52 8.57
CA GLU A 156 1.71 6.18 9.92
C GLU A 156 3.01 6.90 10.30
N ASP A 157 4.00 6.93 9.40
CA ASP A 157 5.27 7.65 9.59
C ASP A 157 5.01 9.17 9.76
N SER A 158 4.07 9.72 8.98
CA SER A 158 3.64 11.12 9.09
C SER A 158 2.96 11.39 10.43
N TYR A 159 2.11 10.46 10.89
CA TYR A 159 1.43 10.59 12.17
C TYR A 159 2.41 10.53 13.34
N LEU A 160 3.34 9.57 13.32
CA LEU A 160 4.41 9.46 14.32
C LEU A 160 5.27 10.73 14.37
N SER A 161 5.60 11.29 13.20
CA SER A 161 6.36 12.53 13.10
C SER A 161 5.60 13.73 13.67
N GLU A 162 4.28 13.81 13.46
CA GLU A 162 3.45 14.85 14.07
C GLU A 162 3.40 14.73 15.60
N LEU A 163 3.18 13.51 16.11
CA LEU A 163 3.26 13.24 17.55
C LEU A 163 4.63 13.66 18.10
N ARG A 164 5.71 13.35 17.38
CA ARG A 164 7.04 13.77 17.79
C ARG A 164 7.20 15.28 17.84
N ARG A 165 6.73 15.97 16.81
CA ARG A 165 6.83 17.43 16.65
C ARG A 165 6.10 18.20 17.75
N VAL A 166 4.90 17.78 18.15
CA VAL A 166 4.13 18.52 19.18
C VAL A 166 4.74 18.39 20.57
N PHE A 167 5.45 17.29 20.83
CA PHE A 167 6.24 17.09 22.04
C PHE A 167 7.63 17.74 21.98
N ASN A 168 8.03 18.35 20.86
CA ASN A 168 9.30 19.05 20.72
C ASN A 168 9.26 20.46 21.37
N GLY A 169 9.15 20.49 22.70
CA GLY A 169 9.12 21.72 23.50
C GLY A 169 9.87 21.56 24.81
N THR A 170 10.49 22.65 25.28
CA THR A 170 11.23 22.66 26.56
C THR A 170 10.36 23.08 27.73
N ALA A 171 9.25 23.78 27.49
CA ALA A 171 8.29 24.23 28.51
C ALA A 171 7.01 23.40 28.47
N LEU A 172 6.49 23.05 29.65
CA LEU A 172 5.30 22.21 29.83
C LEU A 172 4.06 22.80 29.13
N ASP A 173 3.80 24.09 29.33
CA ASP A 173 2.67 24.80 28.70
C ASP A 173 2.80 24.79 27.18
N SER A 174 4.02 24.96 26.65
CA SER A 174 4.25 24.93 25.21
C SER A 174 3.95 23.56 24.60
N VAL A 175 4.35 22.47 25.27
CA VAL A 175 4.04 21.10 24.80
C VAL A 175 2.53 20.84 24.81
N HIS A 176 1.88 21.18 25.92
CA HIS A 176 0.44 21.03 26.05
C HIS A 176 -0.31 21.82 24.96
N ASP A 177 -0.02 23.11 24.82
CA ASP A 177 -0.72 23.99 23.90
C ASP A 177 -0.48 23.60 22.44
N LYS A 178 0.74 23.16 22.07
CA LYS A 178 1.01 22.62 20.74
C LYS A 178 0.19 21.35 20.46
N ALA A 179 0.12 20.44 21.42
CA ALA A 179 -0.55 19.15 21.25
C ALA A 179 -2.07 19.31 21.12
N ILE A 180 -2.72 20.13 21.96
CA ILE A 180 -4.18 20.31 21.90
C ILE A 180 -4.65 21.15 20.71
N ASN A 181 -3.76 21.99 20.14
CA ASN A 181 -4.06 22.83 18.98
C ASN A 181 -3.50 22.22 17.68
N SER A 182 -3.03 20.97 17.70
CA SER A 182 -2.66 20.28 16.46
C SER A 182 -3.89 20.09 15.59
N ASN A 183 -3.73 20.38 14.30
CA ASN A 183 -4.74 20.23 13.29
C ASN A 183 -4.44 19.02 12.38
N TYR A 184 -3.79 17.98 12.92
CA TYR A 184 -3.46 16.80 12.15
C TYR A 184 -4.70 16.19 11.51
N SER A 185 -4.79 16.32 10.18
CA SER A 185 -5.86 15.80 9.34
C SER A 185 -5.28 14.73 8.43
N GLY A 186 -4.78 13.65 9.05
CA GLY A 186 -4.24 12.51 8.31
C GLY A 186 -5.28 11.89 7.36
N GLN A 187 -4.81 11.04 6.46
CA GLN A 187 -5.65 10.44 5.42
C GLN A 187 -6.22 9.06 5.76
N PHE A 188 -6.15 8.62 7.03
CA PHE A 188 -6.59 7.28 7.43
C PHE A 188 -8.05 6.97 7.04
N LEU A 189 -8.97 7.94 7.17
CA LEU A 189 -10.37 7.75 6.72
C LEU A 189 -10.48 7.46 5.23
N LYS A 190 -9.72 8.19 4.40
CA LYS A 190 -9.72 7.98 2.95
C LYS A 190 -9.12 6.62 2.61
N LEU A 191 -7.98 6.30 3.22
CA LEU A 191 -7.30 5.03 3.05
C LEU A 191 -8.20 3.83 3.42
N LYS A 192 -8.93 3.93 4.53
CA LYS A 192 -9.96 2.96 4.93
C LYS A 192 -11.02 2.80 3.84
N ALA A 193 -11.59 3.91 3.37
CA ALA A 193 -12.64 3.89 2.34
C ALA A 193 -12.14 3.25 1.03
N ASP A 194 -10.91 3.56 0.62
CA ASP A 194 -10.28 3.00 -0.58
C ASP A 194 -10.01 1.49 -0.43
N ALA A 195 -9.57 1.03 0.75
CA ALA A 195 -9.38 -0.38 1.04
C ALA A 195 -10.71 -1.16 1.06
N GLU A 196 -11.76 -0.63 1.69
CA GLU A 196 -13.10 -1.23 1.69
C GLU A 196 -13.70 -1.25 0.28
N GLY A 197 -13.49 -0.20 -0.51
CA GLY A 197 -13.89 -0.13 -1.92
C GLY A 197 -13.20 -1.22 -2.75
N ALA A 198 -11.89 -1.36 -2.61
CA ALA A 198 -11.12 -2.39 -3.29
C ALA A 198 -11.57 -3.80 -2.90
N LEU A 199 -11.91 -4.05 -1.63
CA LEU A 199 -12.43 -5.33 -1.15
C LEU A 199 -13.77 -5.68 -1.83
N LYS A 200 -14.68 -4.71 -1.97
CA LYS A 200 -15.93 -4.89 -2.72
C LYS A 200 -15.66 -5.17 -4.20
N GLY A 201 -14.74 -4.43 -4.81
CA GLY A 201 -14.30 -4.64 -6.19
C GLY A 201 -13.76 -6.02 -6.44
N LYS A 202 -12.95 -6.53 -5.51
CA LYS A 202 -12.44 -7.89 -5.55
C LYS A 202 -13.57 -8.91 -5.56
N ALA A 203 -14.56 -8.76 -4.69
CA ALA A 203 -15.69 -9.69 -4.66
C ALA A 203 -16.46 -9.72 -5.99
N VAL A 204 -16.59 -8.56 -6.65
CA VAL A 204 -17.17 -8.47 -8.01
C VAL A 204 -16.29 -9.19 -9.04
N TYR A 205 -14.98 -8.93 -9.02
CA TYR A 205 -14.01 -9.56 -9.89
C TYR A 205 -14.04 -11.09 -9.79
N GLU A 206 -14.01 -11.64 -8.59
CA GLU A 206 -14.05 -13.08 -8.34
C GLU A 206 -15.39 -13.71 -8.74
N ALA A 207 -16.49 -12.97 -8.60
CA ALA A 207 -17.82 -13.43 -9.00
C ALA A 207 -18.03 -13.45 -10.52
N LEU A 208 -17.12 -12.88 -11.30
CA LEU A 208 -17.17 -12.76 -12.76
C LEU A 208 -15.97 -13.45 -13.43
N ILE A 209 -15.56 -14.60 -12.89
CA ILE A 209 -14.39 -15.35 -13.39
C ILE A 209 -14.46 -15.71 -14.88
N ASP A 210 -15.67 -15.92 -15.41
CA ASP A 210 -15.88 -16.20 -16.84
C ASP A 210 -15.52 -15.01 -17.74
N TYR A 211 -15.45 -13.79 -17.18
CA TYR A 211 -15.02 -12.57 -17.84
C TYR A 211 -13.62 -12.11 -17.45
N TYR A 212 -12.85 -12.95 -16.76
CA TYR A 212 -11.53 -12.63 -16.22
C TYR A 212 -10.62 -11.96 -17.26
N GLU A 213 -10.49 -12.55 -18.45
CA GLU A 213 -9.59 -12.04 -19.50
C GLU A 213 -10.00 -10.63 -19.96
N VAL A 214 -11.31 -10.40 -20.13
CA VAL A 214 -11.86 -9.12 -20.56
C VAL A 214 -11.69 -8.05 -19.49
N ILE A 215 -11.90 -8.40 -18.22
CA ILE A 215 -11.65 -7.50 -17.08
C ILE A 215 -10.16 -7.13 -17.03
N GLU A 216 -9.27 -8.12 -17.14
CA GLU A 216 -7.83 -7.91 -17.06
C GLU A 216 -7.30 -7.07 -18.22
N ASP A 217 -7.80 -7.26 -19.43
CA ASP A 217 -7.41 -6.46 -20.58
C ASP A 217 -7.87 -5.01 -20.43
N MET A 218 -9.09 -4.78 -19.96
CA MET A 218 -9.52 -3.42 -19.61
C MET A 218 -8.69 -2.82 -18.48
N ARG A 219 -8.40 -3.59 -17.42
CA ARG A 219 -7.55 -3.14 -16.32
C ARG A 219 -6.20 -2.66 -16.83
N LYS A 220 -5.51 -3.46 -17.66
CA LYS A 220 -4.23 -3.10 -18.29
C LYS A 220 -4.33 -1.80 -19.09
N VAL A 221 -5.43 -1.58 -19.80
CA VAL A 221 -5.64 -0.34 -20.57
C VAL A 221 -5.79 0.86 -19.64
N VAL A 222 -6.64 0.76 -18.61
CA VAL A 222 -6.98 1.91 -17.76
C VAL A 222 -5.87 2.30 -16.79
N ILE A 223 -4.99 1.36 -16.42
CA ILE A 223 -3.80 1.66 -15.62
C ILE A 223 -2.58 2.09 -16.46
N ASN A 224 -2.60 1.88 -17.78
CA ASN A 224 -1.46 2.23 -18.62
C ASN A 224 -1.41 3.75 -18.87
N PRO A 225 -0.35 4.46 -18.43
CA PRO A 225 -0.23 5.91 -18.59
C PRO A 225 0.02 6.37 -20.03
N ASP A 226 0.45 5.49 -20.94
CA ASP A 226 0.73 5.85 -22.33
C ASP A 226 -0.56 5.94 -23.17
N ILE A 227 -1.65 5.31 -22.72
CA ILE A 227 -2.94 5.33 -23.41
C ILE A 227 -3.76 6.53 -22.92
N GLY A 228 -4.19 7.39 -23.84
CA GLY A 228 -5.07 8.53 -23.55
C GLY A 228 -4.40 9.73 -22.91
N ARG A 229 -3.07 9.71 -22.69
CA ARG A 229 -2.31 10.84 -22.15
C ARG A 229 -2.48 12.12 -22.97
N ALA A 230 -2.46 12.02 -24.30
CA ALA A 230 -2.64 13.16 -25.19
C ALA A 230 -4.04 13.80 -25.08
N GLU A 231 -5.04 13.00 -24.72
CA GLU A 231 -6.43 13.44 -24.50
C GLU A 231 -6.68 13.94 -23.07
N GLY A 232 -5.68 13.84 -22.19
CA GLY A 232 -5.81 14.18 -20.78
C GLY A 232 -6.63 13.17 -19.97
N TYR A 233 -6.78 11.93 -20.45
CA TYR A 233 -7.54 10.91 -19.72
C TYR A 233 -6.81 10.44 -18.46
N LYS A 234 -7.58 10.19 -17.40
CA LYS A 234 -7.12 9.69 -16.12
C LYS A 234 -6.40 8.36 -16.29
N THR A 235 -5.28 8.21 -15.59
CA THR A 235 -4.62 6.91 -15.38
C THR A 235 -5.04 6.38 -14.02
N TYR A 236 -5.65 5.20 -14.00
CA TYR A 236 -6.10 4.56 -12.78
C TYR A 236 -4.94 3.89 -12.03
N THR A 237 -5.02 3.88 -10.71
CA THR A 237 -4.29 2.88 -9.91
C THR A 237 -5.08 1.57 -9.84
N ASN A 238 -4.48 0.49 -9.33
CA ASN A 238 -5.22 -0.76 -9.14
C ASN A 238 -6.35 -0.58 -8.12
N THR A 239 -6.08 0.12 -7.01
CA THR A 239 -7.07 0.42 -5.99
C THR A 239 -8.25 1.17 -6.58
N GLU A 240 -8.01 2.22 -7.36
CA GLU A 240 -9.08 2.99 -7.99
C GLU A 240 -9.93 2.14 -8.93
N PHE A 241 -9.30 1.23 -9.69
CA PHE A 241 -10.01 0.32 -10.59
C PHE A 241 -10.91 -0.64 -9.81
N TYR A 242 -10.39 -1.32 -8.79
CA TYR A 242 -11.20 -2.23 -7.98
C TYR A 242 -12.30 -1.48 -7.23
N THR A 243 -12.02 -0.31 -6.66
CA THR A 243 -13.05 0.54 -6.02
C THR A 243 -14.17 0.90 -6.99
N LEU A 244 -13.85 1.21 -8.26
CA LEU A 244 -14.86 1.44 -9.29
C LEU A 244 -15.72 0.18 -9.55
N LEU A 245 -15.12 -1.00 -9.66
CA LEU A 245 -15.88 -2.25 -9.79
C LEU A 245 -16.81 -2.48 -8.60
N GLY A 246 -16.34 -2.20 -7.38
CA GLY A 246 -17.13 -2.29 -6.15
C GLY A 246 -18.30 -1.33 -6.13
N ASN A 247 -18.11 -0.10 -6.62
CA ASN A 247 -19.15 0.93 -6.70
C ASN A 247 -20.19 0.63 -7.80
N LEU A 248 -19.78 0.04 -8.91
CA LEU A 248 -20.68 -0.43 -9.97
C LEU A 248 -21.51 -1.63 -9.51
N GLY A 249 -20.89 -2.53 -8.76
CA GLY A 249 -21.50 -3.79 -8.35
C GLY A 249 -21.52 -4.83 -9.48
N LYS A 250 -21.84 -6.07 -9.11
CA LYS A 250 -21.70 -7.24 -10.00
C LYS A 250 -22.47 -7.10 -11.31
N ASP A 251 -23.74 -6.71 -11.24
CA ASP A 251 -24.63 -6.74 -12.41
C ASP A 251 -24.20 -5.73 -13.48
N LYS A 252 -23.91 -4.48 -13.07
CA LYS A 252 -23.41 -3.45 -13.99
C LYS A 252 -22.05 -3.83 -14.59
N VAL A 253 -21.13 -4.38 -13.79
CA VAL A 253 -19.83 -4.85 -14.29
C VAL A 253 -20.04 -5.97 -15.32
N LYS A 254 -20.92 -6.93 -15.05
CA LYS A 254 -21.24 -8.03 -15.97
C LYS A 254 -21.73 -7.51 -17.32
N GLU A 255 -22.66 -6.57 -17.34
CA GLU A 255 -23.19 -5.99 -18.60
C GLU A 255 -22.10 -5.26 -19.40
N ILE A 256 -21.21 -4.53 -18.72
CA ILE A 256 -20.04 -3.93 -19.38
C ILE A 256 -19.16 -5.05 -19.97
N MET A 257 -18.89 -6.12 -19.22
CA MET A 257 -18.06 -7.22 -19.71
C MET A 257 -18.67 -7.91 -20.92
N GLU A 258 -19.98 -8.13 -20.95
CA GLU A 258 -20.70 -8.70 -22.08
C GLU A 258 -20.52 -7.85 -23.35
N ALA A 259 -20.74 -6.54 -23.25
CA ALA A 259 -20.57 -5.62 -24.37
C ALA A 259 -19.12 -5.59 -24.90
N ARG A 260 -18.13 -5.67 -23.99
CA ARG A 260 -16.71 -5.67 -24.38
C ARG A 260 -16.24 -7.01 -24.93
N SER A 261 -16.80 -8.11 -24.42
CA SER A 261 -16.50 -9.46 -24.89
C SER A 261 -16.80 -9.63 -26.37
N GLU A 262 -17.94 -9.12 -26.85
CA GLU A 262 -18.31 -9.16 -28.27
C GLU A 262 -17.25 -8.50 -29.16
N THR A 263 -16.77 -7.33 -28.75
CA THR A 263 -15.76 -6.58 -29.52
C THR A 263 -14.41 -7.29 -29.51
N SER A 264 -14.00 -7.83 -28.36
CA SER A 264 -12.75 -8.61 -28.24
C SER A 264 -12.79 -9.89 -29.09
N GLN A 265 -13.91 -10.61 -29.10
CA GLN A 265 -14.07 -11.82 -29.93
C GLN A 265 -13.89 -11.52 -31.42
N ILE A 266 -14.50 -10.45 -31.92
CA ILE A 266 -14.37 -10.06 -33.33
C ILE A 266 -12.95 -9.60 -33.66
N LEU A 267 -12.25 -8.94 -32.72
CA LEU A 267 -10.84 -8.61 -32.85
C LEU A 267 -9.97 -9.89 -32.97
N ASP A 268 -10.21 -10.89 -32.14
CA ASP A 268 -9.49 -12.16 -32.18
C ASP A 268 -9.75 -12.94 -33.48
N GLU A 269 -10.99 -12.97 -33.95
CA GLU A 269 -11.34 -13.55 -35.25
C GLU A 269 -10.61 -12.84 -36.40
N ALA A 270 -10.53 -11.50 -36.37
CA ALA A 270 -9.78 -10.74 -37.36
C ALA A 270 -8.28 -11.07 -37.31
N LEU A 271 -7.70 -11.23 -36.12
CA LEU A 271 -6.31 -11.66 -35.95
C LEU A 271 -6.07 -13.05 -36.55
N ILE A 272 -6.98 -13.99 -36.32
CA ILE A 272 -6.91 -15.35 -36.87
C ILE A 272 -7.02 -15.32 -38.40
N ALA A 273 -7.99 -14.60 -38.95
CA ALA A 273 -8.18 -14.47 -40.40
C ALA A 273 -6.94 -13.87 -41.07
N ILE A 274 -6.36 -12.81 -40.50
CA ILE A 274 -5.11 -12.19 -41.02
C ILE A 274 -3.94 -13.18 -40.99
N LYS A 275 -3.85 -14.05 -39.97
CA LYS A 275 -2.81 -15.08 -39.91
C LYS A 275 -2.90 -16.04 -41.11
N GLY A 276 -4.11 -16.35 -41.57
CA GLY A 276 -4.39 -17.20 -42.73
C GLY A 276 -4.01 -16.62 -44.10
N VAL A 277 -3.86 -15.29 -44.21
CA VAL A 277 -3.50 -14.64 -45.48
C VAL A 277 -2.08 -15.03 -45.90
N THR A 278 -1.94 -15.60 -47.10
CA THR A 278 -0.66 -16.09 -47.64
C THR A 278 0.18 -14.98 -48.28
N ASN A 279 -0.47 -14.00 -48.93
CA ASN A 279 0.24 -12.88 -49.54
C ASN A 279 0.80 -11.94 -48.46
N ALA A 280 2.13 -11.85 -48.41
CA ALA A 280 2.83 -11.07 -47.38
C ALA A 280 2.49 -9.56 -47.40
N ARG A 281 2.26 -8.98 -48.58
CA ARG A 281 1.91 -7.55 -48.71
C ARG A 281 0.51 -7.29 -48.16
N GLU A 282 -0.45 -8.12 -48.55
CA GLU A 282 -1.84 -8.00 -48.07
C GLU A 282 -1.94 -8.24 -46.57
N LYS A 283 -1.26 -9.28 -46.07
CA LYS A 283 -1.18 -9.57 -44.64
C LYS A 283 -0.63 -8.40 -43.84
N LYS A 284 0.45 -7.77 -44.34
CA LYS A 284 1.05 -6.57 -43.71
C LYS A 284 0.05 -5.41 -43.68
N ASN A 285 -0.58 -5.10 -44.81
CA ASN A 285 -1.56 -4.01 -44.90
C ASN A 285 -2.73 -4.21 -43.93
N LEU A 286 -3.29 -5.42 -43.85
CA LEU A 286 -4.37 -5.76 -42.93
C LEU A 286 -3.92 -5.67 -41.47
N SER A 287 -2.71 -6.14 -41.15
CA SER A 287 -2.13 -6.05 -39.80
C SER A 287 -1.95 -4.60 -39.35
N GLU A 288 -1.49 -3.72 -40.24
CA GLU A 288 -1.35 -2.28 -39.97
C GLU A 288 -2.71 -1.62 -39.74
N LYS A 289 -3.70 -1.95 -40.59
CA LYS A 289 -5.09 -1.47 -40.44
C LYS A 289 -5.70 -1.92 -39.10
N LEU A 290 -5.55 -3.20 -38.76
CA LEU A 290 -6.01 -3.74 -37.47
C LEU A 290 -5.31 -3.04 -36.30
N THR A 291 -3.99 -2.85 -36.36
CA THR A 291 -3.22 -2.16 -35.31
C THR A 291 -3.70 -0.71 -35.11
N ASN A 292 -4.05 -0.01 -36.19
CA ASN A 292 -4.60 1.34 -36.11
C ASN A 292 -5.94 1.36 -35.38
N PHE A 293 -6.89 0.51 -35.78
CA PHE A 293 -8.20 0.46 -35.15
C PHE A 293 -8.13 -0.07 -33.71
N ASN A 294 -7.26 -1.04 -33.43
CA ASN A 294 -7.05 -1.54 -32.07
C ASN A 294 -6.55 -0.42 -31.15
N SER A 295 -5.54 0.36 -31.56
CA SER A 295 -5.07 1.51 -30.78
C SER A 295 -6.19 2.50 -30.44
N ARG A 296 -7.13 2.73 -31.37
CA ARG A 296 -8.28 3.61 -31.14
C ARG A 296 -9.35 2.97 -30.26
N TYR A 297 -9.55 1.67 -30.34
CA TYR A 297 -10.42 0.92 -29.44
C TYR A 297 -9.90 0.96 -27.99
N LEU A 298 -8.59 0.77 -27.79
CA LEU A 298 -8.00 0.91 -26.46
C LEU A 298 -8.17 2.34 -25.91
N LEU A 299 -8.09 3.35 -26.77
CA LEU A 299 -8.39 4.74 -26.40
C LEU A 299 -9.87 4.95 -26.04
N GLU A 300 -10.81 4.29 -26.74
CA GLU A 300 -12.23 4.31 -26.40
C GLU A 300 -12.49 3.69 -25.01
N ILE A 301 -11.88 2.53 -24.71
CA ILE A 301 -11.94 1.94 -23.36
C ILE A 301 -11.43 2.95 -22.33
N LYS A 302 -10.26 3.56 -22.58
CA LYS A 302 -9.70 4.58 -21.67
C LYS A 302 -10.68 5.75 -21.45
N LYS A 303 -11.35 6.20 -22.51
CA LYS A 303 -12.37 7.27 -22.45
C LYS A 303 -13.58 6.87 -21.59
N ILE A 304 -14.10 5.66 -21.75
CA ILE A 304 -15.24 5.14 -20.97
C ILE A 304 -14.94 5.22 -19.47
N PHE A 305 -13.72 4.83 -19.07
CA PHE A 305 -13.32 4.87 -17.67
C PHE A 305 -12.90 6.28 -17.20
N ASN A 306 -12.77 7.25 -18.11
CA ASN A 306 -12.51 8.65 -17.75
C ASN A 306 -13.78 9.42 -17.38
N GLU A 307 -14.96 8.80 -17.45
CA GLU A 307 -16.22 9.41 -17.04
C GLU A 307 -16.21 9.77 -15.55
N SER A 308 -16.96 10.81 -15.19
CA SER A 308 -16.89 11.42 -13.86
C SER A 308 -17.62 10.64 -12.75
N THR A 309 -18.50 9.70 -13.12
CA THR A 309 -19.27 8.91 -12.16
C THR A 309 -19.35 7.44 -12.58
N PRO A 310 -19.53 6.50 -11.62
CA PRO A 310 -19.74 5.09 -11.96
C PRO A 310 -20.91 4.86 -12.92
N ASP A 311 -22.02 5.59 -12.76
CA ASP A 311 -23.17 5.45 -13.67
C ASP A 311 -22.85 5.93 -15.10
N ALA A 312 -22.05 6.99 -15.25
CA ALA A 312 -21.58 7.43 -16.56
C ALA A 312 -20.62 6.40 -17.19
N VAL A 313 -19.70 5.82 -16.41
CA VAL A 313 -18.86 4.70 -16.87
C VAL A 313 -19.72 3.54 -17.35
N TYR A 314 -20.75 3.17 -16.59
CA TYR A 314 -21.67 2.10 -16.97
C TYR A 314 -22.39 2.40 -18.29
N ASN A 315 -23.03 3.56 -18.40
CA ASN A 315 -23.77 3.95 -19.60
C ASN A 315 -22.87 3.97 -20.86
N SER A 316 -21.66 4.51 -20.73
CA SER A 316 -20.67 4.50 -21.82
C SER A 316 -20.13 3.07 -22.07
N GLY A 317 -19.98 2.25 -21.03
CA GLY A 317 -19.42 0.91 -21.07
C GLY A 317 -20.32 -0.16 -21.71
N ILE A 318 -21.64 0.00 -21.64
CA ILE A 318 -22.59 -0.91 -22.31
C ILE A 318 -22.86 -0.56 -23.78
N SER A 319 -22.44 0.63 -24.22
CA SER A 319 -22.67 1.09 -25.60
C SER A 319 -21.81 0.28 -26.58
N LYS A 320 -22.41 -0.26 -27.66
CA LYS A 320 -21.69 -1.01 -28.69
C LYS A 320 -20.49 -0.19 -29.21
N SER A 321 -19.30 -0.80 -29.25
CA SER A 321 -18.12 -0.14 -29.79
C SER A 321 -18.30 0.11 -31.29
N ILE A 322 -17.92 1.31 -31.74
CA ILE A 322 -17.88 1.61 -33.18
C ILE A 322 -16.78 0.80 -33.90
N TYR A 323 -15.80 0.28 -33.16
CA TYR A 323 -14.69 -0.49 -33.73
C TYR A 323 -15.05 -1.96 -33.99
N THR A 324 -16.15 -2.47 -33.41
CA THR A 324 -16.68 -3.81 -33.68
C THR A 324 -16.88 -4.03 -35.19
N ASP A 325 -17.53 -3.09 -35.87
CA ASP A 325 -17.81 -3.19 -37.30
C ASP A 325 -16.52 -3.03 -38.14
N HIS A 326 -15.55 -2.25 -37.66
CA HIS A 326 -14.23 -2.13 -38.31
C HIS A 326 -13.44 -3.44 -38.23
N PHE A 327 -13.42 -4.11 -37.08
CA PHE A 327 -12.77 -5.41 -36.93
C PHE A 327 -13.46 -6.50 -37.76
N LEU A 328 -14.80 -6.52 -37.78
CA LEU A 328 -15.56 -7.45 -38.61
C LEU A 328 -15.25 -7.27 -40.10
N ASN A 329 -15.17 -6.03 -40.58
CA ASN A 329 -14.81 -5.74 -41.96
C ASN A 329 -13.39 -6.22 -42.31
N ILE A 330 -12.42 -6.06 -41.38
CA ILE A 330 -11.05 -6.54 -41.57
C ILE A 330 -11.00 -8.06 -41.61
N LYS A 331 -11.73 -8.74 -40.73
CA LYS A 331 -11.88 -10.19 -40.74
C LYS A 331 -12.39 -10.67 -42.11
N ASN A 332 -13.52 -10.14 -42.57
CA ASN A 332 -14.13 -10.53 -43.85
C ASN A 332 -13.19 -10.27 -45.04
N GLU A 333 -12.46 -9.15 -45.02
CA GLU A 333 -11.45 -8.83 -46.04
C GLU A 333 -10.28 -9.83 -46.02
N ALA A 334 -9.84 -10.26 -44.84
CA ALA A 334 -8.78 -11.25 -44.68
C ALA A 334 -9.22 -12.66 -45.11
N ASP A 335 -10.44 -13.09 -44.78
CA ASP A 335 -11.00 -14.38 -45.19
C ASP A 335 -11.09 -14.48 -46.73
N ALA A 336 -11.58 -13.42 -47.38
CA ALA A 336 -11.65 -13.34 -48.85
C ALA A 336 -10.26 -13.43 -49.52
N LYS A 337 -9.21 -12.97 -48.85
CA LYS A 337 -7.82 -13.04 -49.35
C LYS A 337 -7.10 -14.35 -49.00
N SER A 338 -7.67 -15.15 -48.09
CA SER A 338 -7.11 -16.44 -47.65
C SER A 338 -7.62 -17.61 -48.50
N ASN A 339 -8.82 -17.48 -49.08
CA ASN A 339 -9.40 -18.39 -50.05
C ASN A 339 -9.55 -17.70 -51.43
N PRO A 340 -8.44 -17.47 -52.16
CA PRO A 340 -8.47 -16.76 -53.44
C PRO A 340 -9.22 -17.52 -54.55
#